data_AF-A0A6V7I083-F1
#
_entry.id   AF-A0A6V7I083-F1
#
_cell.length_a   1.000
_cell.length_b   1.000
_cell.length_c   1.000
_cell.angle_alpha   90.00
_cell.angle_beta   90.00
_cell.angle_gamma   90.00
#
_symmetry.space_group_name_H-M   'P 1'
#
loop_
_entity.id
_entity.type
_entity.pdbx_description
1 polymer ?
#
loop_
_entity_poly.entity_id
_entity_poly.type
_entity_poly.pdbx_seq_one_letter_code
_entity_poly.pdbx_strand_id
1 'polypeptide(L)'
;MTTGGTESILLACKAFRDYAREVKGIKNPEMVVPTTVHSAFDKAGQFLGIRVKSVPINPNSLTVSIRDMEKAITKNTIVLVGSAPNFPYGTMDNIEAISQLGLKYNIPVHVDACLGGFLLCFMPEAGFHVADFDFKLPGVTSISADTHK
;
A
#
# COMPACT_ATOMS: atom_id res chain seq x y z
N MET A 1 -12.63 9.99 9.77
CA MET A 1 -11.75 9.44 10.83
C MET A 1 -12.17 8.01 11.10
N THR A 2 -11.21 7.16 11.44
CA THR A 2 -11.42 5.75 11.83
C THR A 2 -11.01 5.58 13.29
N THR A 3 -11.26 4.41 13.86
CA THR A 3 -10.86 4.01 15.22
C THR A 3 -9.38 3.63 15.33
N GLY A 4 -8.70 3.43 14.20
CA GLY A 4 -7.26 3.14 14.14
C GLY A 4 -6.81 2.60 12.80
N GLY A 5 -5.50 2.41 12.63
CA GLY A 5 -4.89 2.01 11.36
C GLY A 5 -5.41 0.70 10.77
N THR A 6 -5.78 -0.27 11.61
CA THR A 6 -6.42 -1.51 11.13
C THR A 6 -7.76 -1.24 10.45
N GLU A 7 -8.60 -0.36 10.99
CA GLU A 7 -9.87 0.00 10.36
C GLU A 7 -9.61 0.83 9.09
N SER A 8 -8.63 1.73 9.10
CA SER A 8 -8.22 2.48 7.89
C SER A 8 -7.85 1.55 6.73
N ILE A 9 -7.02 0.54 6.99
CA ILE A 9 -6.62 -0.46 5.99
C ILE A 9 -7.83 -1.28 5.51
N LEU A 10 -8.70 -1.73 6.43
CA LEU A 10 -9.91 -2.46 6.08
C LEU A 10 -10.84 -1.65 5.17
N LEU A 11 -11.05 -0.37 5.48
CA LEU A 11 -11.89 0.52 4.69
C LEU A 11 -11.28 0.83 3.32
N ALA A 12 -9.96 1.02 3.24
CA ALA A 12 -9.26 1.17 1.96
C ALA A 12 -9.43 -0.08 1.08
N CYS A 13 -9.15 -1.27 1.61
CA CYS A 13 -9.35 -2.55 0.91
C CYS A 13 -10.80 -2.74 0.44
N LYS A 14 -11.78 -2.42 1.31
CA LYS A 14 -13.20 -2.48 0.95
C LYS A 14 -13.53 -1.53 -0.20
N ALA A 15 -13.03 -0.28 -0.14
CA ALA A 15 -13.27 0.72 -1.17
C ALA A 15 -12.73 0.26 -2.54
N PHE A 16 -11.50 -0.26 -2.58
CA PHE A 16 -10.92 -0.79 -3.83
C PHE A 16 -11.65 -2.01 -4.36
N ARG A 17 -12.08 -2.92 -3.48
CA ARG A 17 -12.88 -4.09 -3.87
C ARG A 17 -14.19 -3.67 -4.52
N ASP A 18 -14.92 -2.78 -3.87
CA ASP A 18 -16.22 -2.33 -4.37
C ASP A 18 -16.05 -1.53 -5.67
N TYR A 19 -15.09 -0.62 -5.75
CA TYR A 19 -14.75 0.10 -6.98
C TYR A 19 -14.40 -0.85 -8.13
N ALA A 20 -13.53 -1.83 -7.88
CA ALA A 20 -13.13 -2.80 -8.90
C ALA A 20 -14.31 -3.68 -9.37
N ARG A 21 -15.25 -4.00 -8.48
CA ARG A 21 -16.47 -4.75 -8.84
C ARG A 21 -17.38 -3.90 -9.71
N GLU A 22 -17.72 -2.68 -9.27
CA GLU A 22 -18.73 -1.85 -9.94
C GLU A 22 -18.21 -1.20 -11.23
N VAL A 23 -16.95 -0.75 -11.25
CA VAL A 23 -16.38 0.01 -12.37
C VAL A 23 -15.59 -0.87 -13.33
N LYS A 24 -14.86 -1.87 -12.80
CA LYS A 24 -14.00 -2.76 -13.61
C LYS A 24 -14.59 -4.16 -13.84
N GLY A 25 -15.71 -4.50 -13.21
CA GLY A 25 -16.33 -5.83 -13.33
C GLY A 25 -15.51 -6.97 -12.72
N ILE A 26 -14.54 -6.69 -11.84
CA ILE A 26 -13.67 -7.71 -11.24
C ILE A 26 -14.44 -8.47 -10.15
N LYS A 27 -14.64 -9.78 -10.37
CA LYS A 27 -15.39 -10.65 -9.45
C LYS A 27 -14.53 -11.40 -8.44
N ASN A 28 -13.25 -11.61 -8.76
CA ASN A 28 -12.29 -12.35 -7.94
C ASN A 28 -11.11 -11.45 -7.60
N PRO A 29 -11.27 -10.49 -6.67
CA PRO A 29 -10.29 -9.43 -6.43
C PRO A 29 -8.98 -9.98 -5.84
N GLU A 30 -7.84 -9.48 -6.35
CA GLU A 30 -6.51 -9.74 -5.81
C GLU A 30 -5.85 -8.43 -5.35
N MET A 31 -5.16 -8.41 -4.21
CA MET A 31 -4.26 -7.31 -3.83
C MET A 31 -2.82 -7.78 -3.85
N VAL A 32 -1.91 -6.92 -4.32
CA VAL A 32 -0.48 -7.21 -4.37
C VAL A 32 0.22 -6.38 -3.29
N VAL A 33 0.86 -7.06 -2.35
CA VAL A 33 1.43 -6.45 -1.15
C VAL A 33 2.83 -7.01 -0.85
N PRO A 34 3.74 -6.24 -0.23
CA PRO A 34 4.99 -6.78 0.31
C PRO A 34 4.75 -7.77 1.44
N THR A 35 5.65 -8.72 1.68
CA THR A 35 5.59 -9.61 2.86
C THR A 35 5.74 -8.86 4.19
N THR A 36 6.18 -7.60 4.17
CA THR A 36 6.37 -6.71 5.34
C THR A 36 5.16 -5.83 5.64
N VAL A 37 4.10 -5.91 4.84
CA VAL A 37 2.89 -5.11 5.05
C VAL A 37 2.23 -5.43 6.40
N HIS A 38 1.45 -4.51 6.96
CA HIS A 38 0.72 -4.77 8.20
C HIS A 38 -0.23 -5.97 8.06
N SER A 39 -0.35 -6.80 9.09
CA SER A 39 -1.26 -7.97 9.12
C SER A 39 -2.75 -7.64 8.94
N ALA A 40 -3.11 -6.35 8.91
CA ALA A 40 -4.46 -5.89 8.63
C ALA A 40 -4.84 -6.12 7.17
N PHE A 41 -3.88 -6.19 6.24
CA PHE A 41 -4.13 -6.59 4.86
C PHE A 41 -4.54 -8.07 4.79
N ASP A 42 -3.89 -8.97 5.53
CA ASP A 42 -4.32 -10.37 5.61
C ASP A 42 -5.73 -10.50 6.18
N LYS A 43 -6.02 -9.74 7.24
CA LYS A 43 -7.36 -9.66 7.85
C LYS A 43 -8.39 -9.15 6.84
N ALA A 44 -8.07 -8.11 6.08
CA ALA A 44 -8.92 -7.57 5.02
C ALA A 44 -9.16 -8.61 3.91
N GLY A 45 -8.13 -9.37 3.54
CA GLY A 45 -8.25 -10.47 2.58
C GLY A 45 -9.31 -11.49 2.99
N GLN A 46 -9.25 -11.93 4.25
CA GLN A 46 -10.21 -12.89 4.81
C GLN A 46 -11.62 -12.31 4.93
N PHE A 47 -11.76 -11.10 5.50
CA PHE A 47 -13.08 -10.50 5.77
C PHE A 47 -13.81 -10.05 4.50
N LEU A 48 -13.06 -9.63 3.48
CA LEU A 48 -13.64 -9.00 2.29
C LEU A 48 -13.63 -9.90 1.06
N GLY A 49 -13.07 -11.12 1.17
CA GLY A 49 -12.93 -12.05 0.05
C GLY A 49 -11.93 -11.57 -1.00
N ILE A 50 -10.82 -10.96 -0.56
CA ILE A 50 -9.75 -10.47 -1.44
C ILE A 50 -8.56 -11.42 -1.33
N ARG A 51 -8.09 -11.95 -2.45
CA ARG A 51 -6.88 -12.79 -2.45
C ARG A 51 -5.64 -11.93 -2.22
N VAL A 52 -4.86 -12.25 -1.19
CA VAL A 52 -3.61 -11.57 -0.88
C VAL A 52 -2.47 -12.22 -1.67
N LYS A 53 -1.75 -11.43 -2.47
CA LYS A 53 -0.54 -11.85 -3.17
C LYS A 53 0.68 -11.17 -2.56
N SER A 54 1.33 -11.89 -1.66
CA SER A 54 2.52 -11.40 -0.97
C SER A 54 3.76 -11.51 -1.86
N VAL A 55 4.52 -10.41 -1.95
CA VAL A 55 5.74 -10.28 -2.74
C VAL A 55 6.94 -10.25 -1.80
N PRO A 56 7.96 -11.10 -2.00
CA PRO A 56 9.15 -11.10 -1.17
C PRO A 56 9.89 -9.75 -1.17
N ILE A 57 10.50 -9.43 -0.04
CA ILE A 57 11.41 -8.28 0.10
C ILE A 57 12.84 -8.64 -0.30
N ASN A 58 13.62 -7.63 -0.65
CA ASN A 58 15.07 -7.77 -0.76
C ASN A 58 15.68 -7.88 0.66
N PRO A 59 16.51 -8.90 0.95
CA PRO A 59 17.06 -9.12 2.30
C PRO A 59 18.05 -8.04 2.76
N ASN A 60 18.62 -7.26 1.84
CA ASN A 60 19.57 -6.19 2.17
C ASN A 60 18.87 -4.86 2.43
N SER A 61 17.93 -4.47 1.56
CA SER A 61 17.20 -3.20 1.72
C SER A 61 15.98 -3.33 2.64
N LEU A 62 15.49 -4.54 2.87
CA LEU A 62 14.26 -4.84 3.61
C LEU A 62 13.02 -4.15 3.02
N THR A 63 13.04 -3.89 1.70
CA THR A 63 11.94 -3.29 0.92
C THR A 63 11.49 -4.23 -0.18
N VAL A 64 10.28 -4.00 -0.70
CA VAL A 64 9.74 -4.83 -1.80
C VAL A 64 10.56 -4.73 -3.10
N SER A 65 10.69 -5.86 -3.79
CA SER A 65 11.22 -5.90 -5.16
C SER A 65 10.16 -5.41 -6.16
N ILE A 66 10.39 -4.26 -6.78
CA ILE A 66 9.48 -3.67 -7.79
C ILE A 66 9.26 -4.63 -8.96
N ARG A 67 10.33 -5.33 -9.39
CA ARG A 67 10.26 -6.33 -10.46
C ARG A 67 9.33 -7.49 -10.10
N ASP A 68 9.40 -7.98 -8.86
CA ASP A 68 8.59 -9.12 -8.45
C ASP A 68 7.16 -8.70 -8.11
N MET A 69 6.96 -7.46 -7.65
CA MET A 69 5.64 -6.85 -7.53
C MET A 69 4.96 -6.73 -8.90
N GLU A 70 5.67 -6.25 -9.92
CA GLU A 70 5.18 -6.18 -11.29
C GLU A 70 4.77 -7.56 -11.84
N LYS A 71 5.57 -8.61 -11.59
CA LYS A 71 5.23 -9.98 -12.00
C LYS A 71 3.98 -10.54 -11.31
N ALA A 72 3.66 -10.07 -10.10
CA ALA A 72 2.52 -10.57 -9.33
C ALA A 72 1.17 -9.99 -9.83
N ILE A 73 1.21 -8.90 -10.59
CA ILE A 73 0.05 -8.21 -11.15
C ILE A 73 -0.72 -9.14 -12.11
N THR A 74 -2.05 -9.12 -12.00
CA THR A 74 -2.95 -9.80 -12.94
C THR A 74 -4.12 -8.90 -13.31
N LYS A 75 -4.95 -9.37 -14.24
CA LYS A 75 -6.23 -8.72 -14.59
C LYS A 75 -7.20 -8.56 -13.41
N ASN A 76 -6.99 -9.30 -12.32
CA ASN A 76 -7.83 -9.26 -11.12
C ASN A 76 -7.24 -8.35 -10.03
N THR A 77 -6.06 -7.76 -10.24
CA THR A 77 -5.41 -6.92 -9.24
C THR A 77 -6.18 -5.61 -9.06
N ILE A 78 -6.62 -5.34 -7.83
CA ILE A 78 -7.46 -4.20 -7.48
C ILE A 78 -6.69 -3.06 -6.80
N VAL A 79 -5.53 -3.37 -6.19
CA VAL A 79 -4.69 -2.39 -5.49
C VAL A 79 -3.25 -2.91 -5.39
N LEU A 80 -2.29 -1.98 -5.49
CA LEU A 80 -0.90 -2.19 -5.08
C LEU A 80 -0.66 -1.47 -3.74
N VAL A 81 0.07 -2.09 -2.83
CA VAL A 81 0.33 -1.52 -1.51
C VAL A 81 1.82 -1.31 -1.30
N GLY A 82 2.20 -0.18 -0.70
CA GLY A 82 3.55 0.06 -0.17
C GLY A 82 3.46 0.62 1.25
N SER A 83 4.45 0.34 2.09
CA SER A 83 4.49 0.83 3.48
C SER A 83 5.47 2.00 3.63
N ALA A 84 5.07 3.01 4.39
CA ALA A 84 5.85 4.22 4.65
C ALA A 84 5.84 4.61 6.14
N PRO A 85 6.68 3.97 6.98
CA PRO A 85 7.45 2.75 6.73
C PRO A 85 6.67 1.48 7.08
N ASN A 86 7.27 0.31 6.84
CA ASN A 86 6.74 -0.95 7.37
C ASN A 86 6.99 -1.11 8.88
N PHE A 87 6.11 -1.87 9.55
CA PHE A 87 6.22 -2.16 10.98
C PHE A 87 7.43 -3.03 11.36
N PRO A 88 7.78 -4.11 10.62
CA PRO A 88 8.84 -5.03 11.04
C PRO A 88 10.24 -4.42 11.13
N TYR A 89 10.61 -3.55 10.18
CA TYR A 89 11.99 -3.07 10.03
C TYR A 89 12.10 -1.54 10.01
N GLY A 90 10.99 -0.81 9.97
CA GLY A 90 11.01 0.65 9.87
C GLY A 90 11.55 1.19 8.55
N THR A 91 11.70 0.34 7.53
CA THR A 91 12.11 0.74 6.18
C THR A 91 10.92 1.18 5.33
N MET A 92 11.15 2.13 4.44
CA MET A 92 10.13 2.63 3.51
C MET A 92 10.26 1.94 2.16
N ASP A 93 9.17 1.40 1.64
CA ASP A 93 9.15 0.86 0.28
C ASP A 93 9.36 1.98 -0.75
N ASN A 94 9.80 1.66 -1.96
CA ASN A 94 9.93 2.64 -3.03
C ASN A 94 8.55 3.02 -3.59
N ILE A 95 7.86 3.94 -2.91
CA ILE A 95 6.49 4.35 -3.25
C ILE A 95 6.42 5.01 -4.62
N GLU A 96 7.44 5.78 -5.01
CA GLU A 96 7.52 6.36 -6.35
C GLU A 96 7.44 5.29 -7.44
N ALA A 97 8.24 4.22 -7.33
CA ALA A 97 8.22 3.12 -8.27
C ALA A 97 6.89 2.34 -8.26
N ILE A 98 6.28 2.16 -7.08
CA ILE A 98 4.95 1.53 -6.97
C ILE A 98 3.87 2.41 -7.61
N SER A 99 3.96 3.74 -7.45
CA SER A 99 3.12 4.73 -8.12
C SER A 99 3.23 4.61 -9.64
N GLN A 100 4.46 4.48 -10.18
CA GLN A 100 4.66 4.27 -11.61
C GLN A 100 4.05 2.94 -12.11
N LEU A 101 4.14 1.86 -11.33
CA LEU A 101 3.41 0.61 -11.65
C LEU A 101 1.89 0.82 -11.63
N GLY A 102 1.36 1.55 -10.64
CA GLY A 102 -0.05 1.89 -10.56
C GLY A 102 -0.55 2.61 -11.81
N LEU A 103 0.19 3.60 -12.29
CA LEU A 103 -0.10 4.32 -13.53
C LEU A 103 -0.01 3.40 -14.76
N LYS A 104 1.08 2.64 -14.89
CA LYS A 104 1.33 1.74 -16.02
C LYS A 104 0.22 0.71 -16.21
N TYR A 105 -0.30 0.16 -15.12
CA TYR A 105 -1.31 -0.89 -15.15
C TYR A 105 -2.74 -0.39 -14.86
N ASN A 106 -2.91 0.92 -14.67
CA ASN A 106 -4.17 1.54 -14.24
C ASN A 106 -4.74 0.85 -12.97
N ILE A 107 -3.89 0.64 -11.97
CA ILE A 107 -4.22 0.02 -10.68
C ILE A 107 -4.00 1.07 -9.58
N PRO A 108 -4.99 1.29 -8.70
CA PRO A 108 -4.83 2.18 -7.56
C PRO A 108 -3.66 1.78 -6.65
N VAL A 109 -2.94 2.77 -6.13
CA VAL A 109 -1.90 2.55 -5.10
C VAL A 109 -2.39 3.05 -3.75
N HIS A 110 -2.21 2.22 -2.73
CA HIS A 110 -2.42 2.57 -1.34
C HIS A 110 -1.08 2.62 -0.59
N VAL A 111 -0.87 3.69 0.17
CA VAL A 111 0.32 3.85 1.01
C VAL A 111 -0.08 3.68 2.47
N ASP A 112 0.44 2.63 3.10
CA ASP A 112 0.31 2.44 4.54
C ASP A 112 1.34 3.30 5.26
N ALA A 113 0.95 4.52 5.59
CA ALA A 113 1.72 5.44 6.42
C ALA A 113 1.17 5.48 7.86
N CYS A 114 0.51 4.42 8.35
CA CYS A 114 -0.05 4.40 9.70
C CYS A 114 1.02 4.69 10.75
N LEU A 115 2.22 4.15 10.57
CA LEU A 115 3.34 4.38 11.49
C LEU A 115 4.09 5.69 11.20
N GLY A 116 4.27 6.05 9.93
CA GLY A 116 5.18 7.13 9.53
C GLY A 116 4.51 8.43 9.15
N GLY A 117 3.19 8.49 8.98
CA GLY A 117 2.50 9.62 8.36
C GLY A 117 2.80 10.96 9.04
N PHE A 118 2.71 11.01 10.37
CA PHE A 118 3.00 12.21 11.18
C PHE A 118 4.48 12.38 11.54
N LEU A 119 5.38 11.52 11.03
CA LEU A 119 6.82 11.68 11.15
C LEU A 119 7.41 12.15 9.81
N LEU A 120 7.18 11.35 8.76
CA LEU A 120 7.72 11.57 7.41
C LEU A 120 7.31 12.92 6.82
N CYS A 121 6.11 13.43 7.14
CA CYS A 121 5.66 14.74 6.63
C CYS A 121 6.46 15.92 7.21
N PHE A 122 7.01 15.82 8.43
CA PHE A 122 7.80 16.88 9.06
C PHE A 122 9.31 16.69 8.90
N MET A 123 9.76 15.49 8.53
CA MET A 123 11.19 15.18 8.37
C MET A 123 11.94 16.13 7.41
N PRO A 124 11.37 16.56 6.26
CA PRO A 124 12.00 17.56 5.40
C PRO A 124 12.26 18.89 6.12
N GLU A 125 11.30 19.38 6.90
CA GLU A 125 11.44 20.62 7.69
C GLU A 125 12.48 20.46 8.80
N ALA A 126 12.66 19.23 9.31
CA ALA A 126 13.70 18.88 10.26
C ALA A 126 15.09 18.66 9.61
N GLY A 127 15.25 18.89 8.31
CA GLY A 127 16.52 18.79 7.59
C GLY A 127 16.89 17.37 7.13
N PHE A 128 15.98 16.41 7.22
CA PHE A 128 16.19 15.06 6.72
C PHE A 128 15.70 14.92 5.27
N HIS A 129 16.45 14.18 4.46
CA HIS A 129 15.98 13.79 3.13
C HIS A 129 15.01 12.61 3.24
N VAL A 130 13.80 12.78 2.69
CA VAL A 130 12.77 11.74 2.60
C VAL A 130 12.27 11.70 1.16
N ALA A 131 12.25 10.52 0.56
CA ALA A 131 11.67 10.32 -0.76
C ALA A 131 10.16 10.56 -0.73
N ASP A 132 9.58 11.04 -1.83
CA ASP A 132 8.14 11.25 -1.92
C ASP A 132 7.39 9.92 -1.70
N PHE A 133 6.33 9.97 -0.89
CA PHE A 133 5.52 8.81 -0.51
C PHE A 133 4.01 9.10 -0.53
N ASP A 134 3.62 10.34 -0.80
CA ASP A 134 2.26 10.84 -0.61
C ASP A 134 1.57 11.15 -1.95
N PHE A 135 0.52 11.98 -1.90
CA PHE A 135 -0.28 12.37 -3.07
C PHE A 135 0.47 13.23 -4.10
N LYS A 136 1.72 13.65 -3.84
CA LYS A 136 2.58 14.21 -4.90
C LYS A 136 2.84 13.18 -6.02
N LEU A 137 2.80 11.90 -5.67
CA LEU A 137 2.98 10.81 -6.62
C LEU A 137 1.65 10.49 -7.32
N PRO A 138 1.55 10.66 -8.66
CA PRO A 138 0.26 10.62 -9.35
C PRO A 138 -0.45 9.26 -9.36
N GLY A 139 0.25 8.16 -9.07
CA GLY A 139 -0.34 6.83 -8.91
C GLY A 139 -0.93 6.58 -7.52
N VAL A 140 -0.60 7.40 -6.51
CA VAL A 140 -1.10 7.25 -5.14
C VAL A 140 -2.56 7.70 -5.07
N THR A 141 -3.43 6.80 -4.64
CA THR A 141 -4.89 7.00 -4.60
C THR A 141 -5.46 7.06 -3.20
N SER A 142 -4.78 6.48 -2.21
CA SER A 142 -5.13 6.63 -0.80
C SER A 142 -3.94 6.43 0.11
N ILE A 143 -4.01 7.02 1.30
CA ILE A 143 -3.00 6.94 2.36
C ILE A 143 -3.72 6.69 3.68
N SER A 144 -3.20 5.81 4.52
CA SER A 144 -3.60 5.71 5.93
C SER A 144 -2.53 6.34 6.82
N ALA A 145 -2.93 7.10 7.84
CA ALA A 145 -2.03 7.69 8.83
C ALA A 145 -2.71 7.67 10.21
N ASP A 146 -2.03 7.16 11.23
CA ASP A 146 -2.59 7.07 12.58
C ASP A 146 -2.28 8.35 13.36
N THR A 147 -3.32 9.06 13.80
CA THR A 147 -3.16 10.23 14.68
C THR A 147 -2.87 9.87 16.14
N HIS A 148 -3.06 8.60 16.52
CA HIS A 148 -2.83 8.10 17.88
C HIS A 148 -1.44 7.48 18.07
N LYS A 149 -0.55 7.63 17.09
CA LYS A 149 0.86 7.22 17.13
C LYS A 149 1.71 8.48 17.10
#